data_AF-A0A2M7CN05-F1
#
_entry.id   AF-A0A2M7CN05-F1
#
_cell.length_a   1.000
_cell.length_b   1.000
_cell.length_c   1.000
_cell.angle_alpha   90.00
_cell.angle_beta   90.00
_cell.angle_gamma   90.00
#
_symmetry.space_group_name_H-M   'P 1'
#
loop_
_entity.id
_entity.type
_entity.pdbx_description
1 polymer ?
#
loop_
_entity_poly.entity_id
_entity_poly.type
_entity_poly.pdbx_seq_one_letter_code
_entity_poly.pdbx_strand_id
1 'polypeptide(L)'
;MYSDINLQVARALAAEASPANRQEEVMLETLADWDGMMTPESGEASLSELALRHILRLTLDPKLGAATTDSYLTLAGYPYMFLQNLLDDPANPWWDGDRAGVLTKSLRAAMDELTASVGSNPAKWTWGNLHTFTFSHPLGSVGALRPIFNRGPYPTGGNWNTVDSGAYYA
;
A
#
# COMPACT_ATOMS: atom_id res chain seq x y z
N MET A 1 4.85 -11.78 6.64
CA MET A 1 3.94 -11.77 7.82
C MET A 1 2.53 -11.53 7.36
N TYR A 2 1.50 -12.13 7.98
CA TYR A 2 0.11 -12.01 7.52
C TYR A 2 -0.52 -10.66 7.88
N SER A 3 -1.27 -10.05 6.93
CA SER A 3 -2.03 -8.81 7.13
C SER A 3 -3.49 -8.99 6.69
N ASP A 4 -4.41 -8.94 7.65
CA ASP A 4 -5.84 -9.15 7.39
C ASP A 4 -6.48 -8.01 6.59
N ILE A 5 -6.19 -6.75 6.94
CA ILE A 5 -6.72 -5.59 6.24
C ILE A 5 -6.24 -5.51 4.78
N ASN A 6 -4.99 -5.90 4.51
CA ASN A 6 -4.48 -5.93 3.15
C ASN A 6 -5.11 -7.06 2.36
N LEU A 7 -5.30 -8.24 2.97
CA LEU A 7 -6.07 -9.29 2.32
C LEU A 7 -7.49 -8.81 1.99
N GLN A 8 -8.15 -8.09 2.90
CA GLN A 8 -9.47 -7.52 2.64
C GLN A 8 -9.47 -6.51 1.48
N VAL A 9 -8.46 -5.63 1.41
CA VAL A 9 -8.26 -4.71 0.27
C VAL A 9 -8.07 -5.49 -1.04
N ALA A 10 -7.20 -6.48 -1.07
CA ALA A 10 -6.94 -7.30 -2.25
C ALA A 10 -8.22 -7.98 -2.75
N ARG A 11 -9.03 -8.53 -1.84
CA ARG A 11 -10.32 -9.16 -2.18
C ARG A 11 -11.35 -8.17 -2.69
N ALA A 12 -11.43 -6.98 -2.08
CA ALA A 12 -12.34 -5.91 -2.54
C ALA A 12 -11.95 -5.42 -3.94
N LEU A 13 -10.66 -5.21 -4.19
CA LEU A 13 -10.15 -4.85 -5.52
C LEU A 13 -10.50 -5.92 -6.55
N ALA A 14 -10.15 -7.18 -6.28
CA ALA A 14 -10.43 -8.31 -7.17
C ALA A 14 -11.92 -8.48 -7.50
N ALA A 15 -12.80 -8.18 -6.55
CA ALA A 15 -14.24 -8.36 -6.72
C ALA A 15 -14.94 -7.19 -7.46
N GLU A 16 -14.48 -5.96 -7.27
CA GLU A 16 -15.25 -4.76 -7.65
C GLU A 16 -14.51 -3.81 -8.60
N ALA A 17 -13.17 -3.86 -8.67
CA ALA A 17 -12.42 -2.99 -9.55
C ALA A 17 -12.61 -3.40 -11.02
N SER A 18 -12.74 -2.40 -11.90
CA SER A 18 -12.97 -2.62 -13.34
C SER A 18 -11.67 -2.46 -14.14
N PRO A 19 -11.06 -3.56 -14.64
CA PRO A 19 -9.83 -3.49 -15.41
C PRO A 19 -10.06 -2.85 -16.79
N ALA A 20 -9.11 -2.03 -17.25
CA ALA A 20 -9.12 -1.43 -18.58
C ALA A 20 -8.22 -2.14 -19.60
N ASN A 21 -7.31 -3.00 -19.15
CA ASN A 21 -6.35 -3.71 -19.99
C ASN A 21 -5.94 -5.05 -19.37
N ARG A 22 -5.22 -5.88 -20.14
CA ARG A 22 -4.82 -7.22 -19.68
C ARG A 22 -3.87 -7.19 -18.47
N GLN A 23 -3.06 -6.14 -18.31
CA GLN A 23 -2.18 -6.03 -17.16
C GLN A 23 -2.99 -5.82 -15.87
N GLU A 24 -3.95 -4.89 -15.88
CA GLU A 24 -4.88 -4.69 -14.75
C GLU A 24 -5.65 -5.97 -14.42
N GLU A 25 -6.13 -6.68 -15.44
CA GLU A 25 -6.85 -7.95 -15.26
C GLU A 25 -5.97 -9.02 -14.57
N VAL A 26 -4.74 -9.20 -15.02
CA VAL A 26 -3.78 -10.15 -14.39
C VAL A 26 -3.47 -9.74 -12.95
N MET A 27 -3.30 -8.45 -12.66
CA MET A 27 -3.05 -8.00 -11.29
C MET A 27 -4.23 -8.31 -10.36
N LEU A 28 -5.47 -8.13 -10.84
CA LEU A 28 -6.67 -8.48 -10.09
C LEU A 28 -6.80 -9.99 -9.88
N GLU A 29 -6.50 -10.81 -10.90
CA GLU A 29 -6.42 -12.28 -10.78
C GLU A 29 -5.40 -12.68 -9.69
N THR A 30 -4.21 -12.08 -9.65
CA THR A 30 -3.21 -12.40 -8.61
C THR A 30 -3.64 -11.97 -7.21
N LEU A 31 -4.28 -10.82 -7.07
CA LEU A 31 -4.82 -10.36 -5.78
C LEU A 31 -5.97 -11.25 -5.31
N ALA A 32 -6.76 -11.79 -6.23
CA ALA A 32 -7.84 -12.73 -5.93
C ALA A 32 -7.33 -14.05 -5.35
N ASP A 33 -6.08 -14.44 -5.60
CA ASP A 33 -5.53 -15.70 -5.06
C ASP A 33 -4.54 -15.47 -3.92
N TRP A 34 -4.20 -14.22 -3.62
CA TRP A 34 -3.22 -13.88 -2.59
C TRP A 34 -3.66 -14.32 -1.18
N ASP A 35 -2.68 -14.73 -0.39
CA ASP A 35 -2.83 -15.33 0.94
C ASP A 35 -2.67 -14.33 2.10
N GLY A 36 -2.46 -13.04 1.78
CA GLY A 36 -2.27 -11.97 2.75
C GLY A 36 -0.86 -11.91 3.35
N MET A 37 0.09 -12.70 2.85
CA MET A 37 1.46 -12.70 3.36
C MET A 37 2.28 -11.53 2.80
N MET A 38 2.59 -10.58 3.67
CA MET A 38 3.53 -9.48 3.44
C MET A 38 4.97 -9.99 3.51
N THR A 39 5.41 -10.79 2.53
CA THR A 39 6.83 -11.18 2.37
C THR A 39 7.56 -10.17 1.49
N PRO A 40 8.89 -10.00 1.62
CA PRO A 40 9.64 -9.10 0.75
C PRO A 40 9.54 -9.44 -0.75
N GLU A 41 9.24 -10.69 -1.10
CA GLU A 41 9.16 -11.15 -2.48
C GLU A 41 7.75 -10.95 -3.09
N SER A 42 6.72 -10.70 -2.27
CA SER A 42 5.33 -10.62 -2.75
C SER A 42 5.09 -9.32 -3.52
N GLY A 43 4.57 -9.44 -4.74
CA GLY A 43 4.13 -8.29 -5.53
C GLY A 43 2.73 -7.81 -5.13
N GLU A 44 1.89 -8.76 -4.74
CA GLU A 44 0.53 -8.56 -4.24
C GLU A 44 0.54 -7.73 -2.96
N ALA A 45 1.50 -7.98 -2.06
CA ALA A 45 1.73 -7.18 -0.86
C ALA A 45 1.99 -5.70 -1.19
N SER A 46 2.85 -5.41 -2.17
CA SER A 46 3.11 -4.03 -2.62
C SER A 46 1.86 -3.39 -3.19
N LEU A 47 1.18 -4.09 -4.10
CA LEU A 47 0.02 -3.55 -4.79
C LEU A 47 -1.13 -3.30 -3.81
N SER A 48 -1.38 -4.23 -2.89
CA SER A 48 -2.38 -4.10 -1.84
C SER A 48 -2.06 -2.94 -0.89
N GLU A 49 -0.84 -2.83 -0.38
CA GLU A 49 -0.50 -1.77 0.59
C GLU A 49 -0.57 -0.39 -0.05
N LEU A 50 -0.14 -0.25 -1.30
CA LEU A 50 -0.27 1.01 -2.03
C LEU A 50 -1.73 1.34 -2.35
N ALA A 51 -2.51 0.37 -2.81
CA ALA A 51 -3.93 0.58 -3.09
C ALA A 51 -4.70 0.96 -1.82
N LEU A 52 -4.38 0.33 -0.68
CA LEU A 52 -4.89 0.67 0.63
C LEU A 52 -4.71 2.17 0.94
N ARG A 53 -3.50 2.70 0.71
CA ARG A 53 -3.24 4.14 0.94
C ARG A 53 -3.99 5.04 -0.03
N HIS A 54 -4.14 4.61 -1.28
CA HIS A 54 -4.91 5.36 -2.27
C HIS A 54 -6.42 5.33 -1.95
N ILE A 55 -6.97 4.22 -1.44
CA ILE A 55 -8.37 4.17 -0.96
C ILE A 55 -8.57 5.18 0.16
N LEU A 56 -7.66 5.20 1.14
CA LEU A 56 -7.70 6.18 2.23
C LEU A 56 -7.69 7.61 1.71
N ARG A 57 -6.76 7.96 0.81
CA ARG A 57 -6.68 9.33 0.26
C ARG A 57 -7.88 9.70 -0.59
N LEU A 58 -8.32 8.81 -1.49
CA LEU A 58 -9.47 9.06 -2.36
C LEU A 58 -10.79 9.26 -1.59
N THR A 59 -10.92 8.68 -0.39
CA THR A 59 -12.10 8.84 0.46
C THR A 59 -11.99 10.00 1.45
N LEU A 60 -10.79 10.26 1.99
CA LEU A 60 -10.55 11.28 3.01
C LEU A 60 -10.28 12.67 2.43
N ASP A 61 -9.47 12.79 1.37
CA ASP A 61 -9.03 14.08 0.82
C ASP A 61 -10.19 14.99 0.40
N PRO A 62 -11.26 14.50 -0.27
CA PRO A 62 -12.38 15.35 -0.65
C PRO A 62 -13.14 15.96 0.53
N LYS A 63 -13.06 15.33 1.72
CA LYS A 63 -13.85 15.70 2.90
C LYS A 63 -13.01 16.45 3.94
N LEU A 64 -11.74 16.10 4.09
CA LEU A 64 -10.84 16.64 5.11
C LEU A 64 -9.83 17.65 4.53
N GLY A 65 -9.55 17.57 3.23
CA GLY A 65 -8.44 18.24 2.59
C GLY A 65 -7.09 17.55 2.86
N ALA A 66 -6.19 17.59 1.87
CA ALA A 66 -4.94 16.83 1.86
C ALA A 66 -4.07 17.03 3.12
N ALA A 67 -3.92 18.27 3.61
CA ALA A 67 -3.10 18.54 4.80
C ALA A 67 -3.65 17.88 6.08
N THR A 68 -4.98 17.84 6.21
CA THR A 68 -5.64 17.17 7.34
C THR A 68 -5.55 15.66 7.18
N THR A 69 -5.73 15.14 5.97
CA THR A 69 -5.54 13.72 5.67
C THR A 69 -4.13 13.28 6.02
N ASP A 70 -3.10 14.01 5.60
CA ASP A 70 -1.71 13.68 5.92
C ASP A 70 -1.50 13.61 7.44
N SER A 71 -2.04 14.56 8.19
CA SER A 71 -1.98 14.54 9.66
C SER A 71 -2.70 13.31 10.23
N TYR A 72 -3.90 12.99 9.72
CA TYR A 72 -4.68 11.84 10.15
C TYR A 72 -3.99 10.51 9.86
N LEU A 73 -3.34 10.38 8.70
CA LEU A 73 -2.62 9.16 8.31
C LEU A 73 -1.41 8.84 9.23
N THR A 74 -0.91 9.83 9.98
CA THR A 74 0.13 9.60 11.00
C THR A 74 -0.40 9.08 12.33
N LEU A 75 -1.71 9.15 12.57
CA LEU A 75 -2.32 8.72 13.83
C LEU A 75 -2.32 7.18 13.90
N ALA A 76 -1.33 6.63 14.57
CA ALA A 76 -1.13 5.20 14.79
C ALA A 76 -2.45 4.42 14.97
N GLY A 77 -2.74 3.51 14.01
CA GLY A 77 -3.90 2.61 14.03
C GLY A 77 -5.22 3.19 13.54
N TYR A 78 -5.46 4.50 13.67
CA TYR A 78 -6.74 5.10 13.30
C TYR A 78 -7.10 4.96 11.82
N PRO A 79 -6.19 5.22 10.86
CA PRO A 79 -6.49 5.01 9.44
C PRO A 79 -6.86 3.56 9.11
N TYR A 80 -6.19 2.58 9.73
CA TYR A 80 -6.50 1.17 9.52
C TYR A 80 -7.86 0.79 10.10
N MET A 81 -8.22 1.31 11.27
CA MET A 81 -9.56 1.12 11.83
C MET A 81 -10.65 1.77 10.98
N PHE A 82 -10.40 2.98 10.47
CA PHE A 82 -11.33 3.64 9.55
C PHE A 82 -11.51 2.82 8.28
N LEU A 83 -10.42 2.37 7.67
CA LEU A 83 -10.46 1.56 6.47
C LEU A 83 -11.20 0.25 6.69
N GLN A 84 -10.99 -0.43 7.81
CA GLN A 84 -11.70 -1.66 8.13
C GLN A 84 -13.21 -1.42 8.16
N ASN A 85 -13.68 -0.41 8.91
CA ASN A 85 -15.10 -0.04 8.94
C ASN A 85 -15.64 0.38 7.57
N LEU A 86 -14.80 1.01 6.75
CA LEU A 86 -15.15 1.44 5.40
C LEU A 86 -15.32 0.24 4.45
N LEU A 87 -14.45 -0.75 4.54
CA LEU A 87 -14.49 -1.97 3.72
C LEU A 87 -15.61 -2.93 4.15
N ASP A 88 -15.88 -3.02 5.46
CA ASP A 88 -16.94 -3.85 6.04
C ASP A 88 -18.36 -3.39 5.65
N ASP A 89 -18.52 -2.11 5.30
CA ASP A 89 -19.80 -1.53 4.84
C ASP A 89 -19.69 -0.98 3.41
N PRO A 90 -20.09 -1.75 2.38
CA PRO A 90 -20.13 -1.27 1.00
C PRO A 90 -21.07 -0.08 0.76
N ALA A 91 -22.05 0.15 1.64
CA ALA A 91 -22.97 1.28 1.56
C ALA A 91 -22.52 2.49 2.40
N ASN A 92 -21.31 2.42 2.99
CA ASN A 92 -20.78 3.46 3.84
C ASN A 92 -20.78 4.83 3.11
N PRO A 93 -21.30 5.91 3.73
CA PRO A 93 -21.37 7.24 3.11
C PRO A 93 -20.01 7.82 2.68
N TRP A 94 -18.91 7.32 3.21
CA TRP A 94 -17.56 7.75 2.81
C TRP A 94 -17.16 7.28 1.40
N TRP A 95 -17.90 6.32 0.81
CA TRP A 95 -17.75 5.96 -0.60
C TRP A 95 -18.43 6.94 -1.56
N ASP A 96 -19.27 7.86 -1.06
CA ASP A 96 -20.09 8.77 -1.87
C ASP A 96 -20.89 8.06 -2.99
N GLY A 97 -21.26 6.79 -2.75
CA GLY A 97 -21.98 5.94 -3.71
C GLY A 97 -21.14 5.36 -4.86
N ASP A 98 -19.82 5.59 -4.89
CA ASP A 98 -18.91 5.15 -5.97
C ASP A 98 -17.75 4.27 -5.46
N ARG A 99 -18.06 3.26 -4.64
CA ARG A 99 -17.05 2.33 -4.10
C ARG A 99 -16.21 1.66 -5.20
N ALA A 100 -16.87 1.11 -6.22
CA ALA A 100 -16.18 0.44 -7.34
C ALA A 100 -15.27 1.40 -8.11
N GLY A 101 -15.69 2.66 -8.31
CA GLY A 101 -14.86 3.69 -8.93
C GLY A 101 -13.65 4.06 -8.08
N VAL A 102 -13.80 4.18 -6.76
CA VAL A 102 -12.67 4.40 -5.84
C VAL A 102 -11.69 3.24 -5.87
N LEU A 103 -12.17 1.99 -5.79
CA LEU A 103 -11.34 0.80 -5.85
C LEU A 103 -10.57 0.72 -7.18
N THR A 104 -11.24 0.98 -8.31
CA THR A 104 -10.60 1.03 -9.63
C THR A 104 -9.52 2.11 -9.72
N LYS A 105 -9.79 3.33 -9.20
CA LYS A 105 -8.82 4.43 -9.18
C LYS A 105 -7.63 4.09 -8.28
N SER A 106 -7.86 3.46 -7.14
CA SER A 106 -6.78 3.07 -6.21
C SER A 106 -5.85 2.00 -6.79
N LEU A 107 -6.38 1.02 -7.54
CA LEU A 107 -5.58 0.01 -8.23
C LEU A 107 -4.62 0.69 -9.21
N ARG A 108 -5.15 1.57 -10.06
CA ARG A 108 -4.35 2.28 -11.08
C ARG A 108 -3.30 3.18 -10.44
N ALA A 109 -3.69 3.95 -9.43
CA ALA A 109 -2.77 4.81 -8.70
C ALA A 109 -1.63 4.02 -8.04
N ALA A 110 -1.94 2.83 -7.49
CA ALA A 110 -0.92 1.93 -6.94
C ALA A 110 0.02 1.38 -8.01
N MET A 111 -0.49 0.98 -9.19
CA MET A 111 0.33 0.53 -10.32
C MET A 111 1.21 1.65 -10.89
N ASP A 112 0.69 2.87 -10.96
CA ASP A 112 1.42 4.06 -11.40
C ASP A 112 2.56 4.39 -10.40
N GLU A 113 2.27 4.34 -9.10
CA GLU A 113 3.27 4.54 -8.05
C GLU A 113 4.36 3.45 -8.10
N LEU A 114 3.98 2.18 -8.27
CA LEU A 114 4.95 1.09 -8.48
C LEU A 114 5.82 1.33 -9.70
N THR A 115 5.22 1.71 -10.81
CA THR A 115 5.94 2.00 -12.06
C THR A 115 6.95 3.13 -11.84
N ALA A 116 6.57 4.17 -11.10
CA ALA A 116 7.45 5.30 -10.78
C ALA A 116 8.57 4.92 -9.80
N SER A 117 8.29 4.09 -8.80
CA SER A 117 9.26 3.75 -7.73
C SER A 117 10.24 2.65 -8.12
N VAL A 118 9.79 1.61 -8.81
CA VAL A 118 10.60 0.39 -9.08
C VAL A 118 10.72 0.05 -10.58
N GLY A 119 10.08 0.83 -11.45
CA GLY A 119 10.11 0.70 -12.90
C GLY A 119 8.94 -0.08 -13.49
N SER A 120 8.82 -0.06 -14.82
CA SER A 120 7.65 -0.60 -15.55
C SER A 120 7.57 -2.12 -15.66
N ASN A 121 8.53 -2.87 -15.12
CA ASN A 121 8.50 -4.34 -15.15
C ASN A 121 7.78 -4.87 -13.88
N PRO A 122 6.58 -5.47 -14.00
CA PRO A 122 5.82 -5.95 -12.84
C PRO A 122 6.54 -7.01 -12.02
N ALA A 123 7.46 -7.77 -12.62
CA ALA A 123 8.28 -8.75 -11.89
C ALA A 123 9.21 -8.11 -10.84
N LYS A 124 9.39 -6.78 -10.88
CA LYS A 124 10.16 -6.02 -9.89
C LYS A 124 9.30 -5.39 -8.80
N TRP A 125 7.97 -5.53 -8.85
CA TRP A 125 7.04 -4.88 -7.92
C TRP A 125 6.96 -5.56 -6.57
N THR A 126 8.05 -6.17 -6.11
CA THR A 126 8.10 -6.92 -4.86
C THR A 126 8.14 -5.99 -3.66
N TRP A 127 7.53 -6.42 -2.55
CA TRP A 127 7.40 -5.58 -1.35
C TRP A 127 8.75 -5.10 -0.83
N GLY A 128 9.76 -5.96 -0.84
CA GLY A 128 11.12 -5.64 -0.41
C GLY A 128 11.85 -4.62 -1.28
N ASN A 129 11.35 -4.29 -2.48
CA ASN A 129 11.89 -3.18 -3.28
C ASN A 129 11.29 -1.82 -2.86
N LEU A 130 10.11 -1.82 -2.24
CA LEU A 130 9.49 -0.62 -1.65
C LEU A 130 9.83 -0.48 -0.17
N HIS A 131 9.69 -1.58 0.56
CA HIS A 131 9.78 -1.66 2.00
C HIS A 131 11.14 -2.21 2.40
N THR A 132 12.01 -1.28 2.76
CA THR A 132 13.38 -1.61 3.15
C THR A 132 13.72 -1.01 4.50
N PHE A 133 14.56 -1.72 5.24
CA PHE A 133 15.12 -1.24 6.48
C PHE A 133 16.58 -0.81 6.28
N THR A 134 16.91 0.40 6.73
CA THR A 134 18.28 0.93 6.70
C THR A 134 18.71 1.31 8.12
N PHE A 135 19.74 0.63 8.63
CA PHE A 135 20.39 1.04 9.87
C PHE A 135 21.17 2.33 9.62
N SER A 136 20.59 3.44 10.07
CA SER A 136 21.16 4.77 9.89
C SER A 136 22.08 5.13 11.04
N HIS A 137 23.28 5.59 10.72
CA HIS A 137 24.23 6.11 11.70
C HIS A 137 24.21 7.66 11.68
N PRO A 138 24.40 8.35 12.82
CA PRO A 138 24.42 9.83 12.83
C PRO A 138 25.40 10.44 11.82
N LEU A 139 26.60 9.86 11.68
CA LEU A 139 27.58 10.31 10.67
C LEU A 139 27.16 10.01 9.22
N GLY A 140 26.28 9.04 9.00
CA GLY A 140 25.72 8.72 7.68
C GLY A 140 24.62 9.70 7.22
N SER A 141 24.26 10.69 8.05
CA SER A 141 23.45 11.83 7.61
C SER A 141 24.20 12.71 6.59
N VAL A 142 25.53 12.74 6.65
CA VAL A 142 26.39 13.41 5.66
C VAL A 142 26.47 12.53 4.41
N GLY A 143 26.04 13.04 3.26
CA GLY A 143 25.90 12.26 2.02
C GLY A 143 27.16 11.49 1.61
N ALA A 144 28.34 12.09 1.75
CA ALA A 144 29.63 11.44 1.44
C ALA A 144 29.98 10.28 2.40
N LEU A 145 29.47 10.32 3.64
CA LEU A 145 29.72 9.32 4.68
C LEU A 145 28.63 8.25 4.75
N ARG A 146 27.47 8.50 4.10
CA ARG A 146 26.32 7.59 4.08
C ARG A 146 26.68 6.15 3.68
N PRO A 147 27.45 5.88 2.60
CA PRO A 147 27.76 4.50 2.20
C PRO A 147 28.69 3.77 3.18
N ILE A 148 29.42 4.51 4.01
CA ILE A 148 30.39 3.97 4.96
C ILE A 148 29.70 3.56 6.25
N PHE A 149 28.81 4.42 6.75
CA PHE A 149 28.22 4.26 8.08
C PHE A 149 26.79 3.70 8.08
N ASN A 150 25.99 3.91 7.02
CA ASN A 150 24.66 3.30 6.95
C ASN A 150 24.77 1.86 6.42
N ARG A 151 23.89 0.98 6.91
CA ARG A 151 23.79 -0.42 6.45
C ARG A 151 22.39 -0.70 5.90
N GLY A 152 22.34 -1.31 4.72
CA GLY A 152 21.13 -1.49 3.93
C GLY A 152 21.19 -0.72 2.59
N PRO A 153 20.05 -0.53 1.92
CA PRO A 153 18.72 -0.99 2.33
C PRO A 153 18.60 -2.51 2.32
N TYR A 154 17.99 -3.09 3.36
CA TYR A 154 17.65 -4.51 3.43
C TYR A 154 16.15 -4.68 3.15
N PRO A 155 15.75 -5.55 2.20
CA PRO A 155 14.34 -5.82 1.96
C PRO A 155 13.70 -6.42 3.21
N THR A 156 12.53 -5.92 3.60
CA THR A 156 11.82 -6.41 4.79
C THR A 156 10.37 -6.72 4.50
N GLY A 157 9.84 -7.70 5.22
CA GLY A 157 8.43 -8.08 5.17
C GLY A 157 7.64 -7.29 6.20
N GLY A 158 6.39 -7.72 6.38
CA GLY A 158 5.48 -7.07 7.33
C GLY A 158 5.06 -5.67 6.90
N ASN A 159 4.26 -5.06 7.75
CA ASN A 159 3.82 -3.68 7.66
C ASN A 159 3.29 -3.26 9.05
N TRP A 160 2.73 -2.06 9.17
CA TRP A 160 2.24 -1.51 10.44
C TRP A 160 1.26 -2.43 11.19
N ASN A 161 0.39 -3.17 10.48
CA ASN A 161 -0.64 -4.01 11.11
C ASN A 161 -0.28 -5.50 11.21
N THR A 162 0.96 -5.88 10.88
CA THR A 162 1.48 -7.23 11.15
C THR A 162 2.32 -7.26 12.42
N VAL A 163 2.63 -8.46 12.94
CA VAL A 163 3.52 -8.63 14.10
C VAL A 163 4.95 -8.14 13.82
N ASP A 164 5.41 -8.18 12.56
CA ASP A 164 6.63 -7.47 12.13
C ASP A 164 6.26 -6.04 11.71
N SER A 165 6.12 -5.17 12.71
CA SER A 165 5.56 -3.82 12.53
C SER A 165 6.52 -2.81 11.89
N GLY A 166 7.08 -3.15 10.72
CA GLY A 166 7.80 -2.24 9.86
C GLY A 166 6.82 -1.27 9.19
N ALA A 167 6.60 -0.09 9.78
CA ALA A 167 5.70 0.89 9.17
C ALA A 167 6.25 1.36 7.81
N TYR A 168 5.43 1.34 6.76
CA TYR A 168 5.79 1.87 5.46
C TYR A 168 5.28 3.30 5.30
N TYR A 169 6.21 4.25 5.30
CA TYR A 169 5.97 5.64 4.97
C TYR A 169 6.57 5.90 3.59
N ALA A 170 5.75 6.40 2.65
CA ALA A 170 6.23 6.89 1.36
C ALA A 170 6.39 8.40 1.39
#